data_AF-A0AA43C9V9-F1
#
_entry.id   AF-A0AA43C9V9-F1
#
_cell.length_a   1.000
_cell.length_b   1.000
_cell.length_c   1.000
_cell.angle_alpha   90.00
_cell.angle_beta   90.00
_cell.angle_gamma   90.00
#
_symmetry.space_group_name_H-M   'P 1'
#
loop_
_entity.id
_entity.type
_entity.pdbx_description
1 polymer ?
#
loop_
_entity_poly.entity_id
_entity_poly.type
_entity_poly.pdbx_seq_one_letter_code
_entity_poly.pdbx_strand_id
1 'polypeptide(L)'
;MKNDLKHKLYMGFRGFMMRIPPLLSDKARKKGERGVKANAACLSKEERRVHHFIVMKMAVVKDPITAELIANELGMQNDQVHQIINKLENLKTFIYRDDGKGINWAYPLSLENTGFRMTASSGEQFFAA
;
A
#
# COMPACT_ATOMS: atom_id res chain seq x y z
N MET A 1 -18.19 17.63 -19.39
CA MET A 1 -18.50 16.20 -19.21
C MET A 1 -18.59 15.90 -17.72
N LYS A 2 -19.77 15.47 -17.23
CA LYS A 2 -19.90 14.95 -15.86
C LYS A 2 -19.30 13.55 -15.86
N ASN A 3 -18.11 13.37 -15.28
CA ASN A 3 -17.54 12.04 -15.03
C ASN A 3 -18.37 11.36 -13.93
N ASP A 4 -19.45 10.71 -14.33
CA ASP A 4 -20.22 9.80 -13.48
C ASP A 4 -19.47 8.46 -13.38
N LEU A 5 -18.23 8.51 -12.86
CA LEU A 5 -17.50 7.33 -12.41
C LEU A 5 -18.19 6.84 -11.14
N LYS A 6 -19.37 6.21 -11.30
CA LYS A 6 -19.97 5.40 -10.25
C LYS A 6 -19.00 4.27 -9.97
N HIS A 7 -18.13 4.45 -8.97
CA HIS A 7 -17.25 3.42 -8.45
C HIS A 7 -18.09 2.16 -8.22
N LYS A 8 -17.97 1.17 -9.11
CA LYS A 8 -18.72 -0.08 -9.03
C LYS A 8 -18.06 -0.89 -7.93
N LEU A 9 -18.60 -0.80 -6.71
CA LEU A 9 -18.09 -1.52 -5.56
C LEU A 9 -18.54 -2.98 -5.64
N TYR A 10 -17.62 -3.92 -5.45
CA TYR A 10 -17.88 -5.36 -5.45
C TYR A 10 -17.57 -5.94 -4.07
N MET A 11 -18.31 -6.97 -3.66
CA MET A 11 -18.10 -7.71 -2.42
C MET A 11 -17.96 -9.19 -2.73
N GLY A 12 -16.94 -9.82 -2.14
CA GLY A 12 -16.80 -11.27 -2.16
C GLY A 12 -17.83 -11.94 -1.25
N PHE A 13 -18.60 -12.89 -1.78
CA PHE A 13 -19.44 -13.79 -1.00
C PHE A 13 -19.24 -15.22 -1.49
N ARG A 14 -18.75 -16.11 -0.60
CA ARG A 14 -18.49 -17.53 -0.90
C ARG A 14 -17.71 -17.77 -2.22
N GLY A 15 -16.67 -16.97 -2.48
CA GLY A 15 -15.83 -17.09 -3.67
C GLY A 15 -16.34 -16.37 -4.92
N PHE A 16 -17.53 -15.75 -4.88
CA PHE A 16 -18.06 -14.94 -5.98
C PHE A 16 -17.94 -13.44 -5.71
N MET A 17 -17.56 -12.65 -6.72
CA MET A 17 -17.63 -11.19 -6.65
C MET A 17 -19.03 -10.72 -7.07
N MET A 18 -19.82 -10.23 -6.12
CA MET A 18 -21.13 -9.64 -6.38
C MET A 18 -21.06 -8.12 -6.37
N ARG A 19 -21.78 -7.48 -7.29
CA ARG A 19 -21.93 -6.02 -7.29
C ARG A 19 -22.69 -5.60 -6.03
N ILE A 20 -22.13 -4.65 -5.28
CA ILE A 20 -22.76 -4.15 -4.06
C ILE A 20 -23.94 -3.25 -4.45
N PRO A 21 -25.16 -3.55 -3.96
CA PRO A 21 -26.29 -2.64 -4.11
C PRO A 21 -25.96 -1.26 -3.52
N PRO A 22 -26.40 -0.14 -4.12
CA PRO A 22 -26.09 1.20 -3.63
C PRO A 22 -26.40 1.41 -2.14
N LEU A 23 -27.47 0.79 -1.63
CA LEU A 23 -27.89 0.83 -0.22
C LEU A 23 -26.85 0.23 0.76
N LEU A 24 -26.00 -0.67 0.28
CA LEU A 24 -24.97 -1.33 1.08
C LEU A 24 -23.56 -0.76 0.85
N SER A 25 -23.41 0.18 -0.08
CA SER A 25 -22.12 0.75 -0.47
C SER A 25 -21.42 1.46 0.69
N ASP A 26 -22.15 2.24 1.47
CA ASP A 26 -21.63 2.92 2.67
C ASP A 26 -21.22 1.94 3.77
N LYS A 27 -21.97 0.84 3.95
CA LYS A 27 -21.66 -0.18 4.94
C LYS A 27 -20.37 -0.93 4.55
N ALA A 28 -20.22 -1.23 3.26
CA ALA A 28 -19.02 -1.86 2.72
C ALA A 28 -17.78 -0.94 2.83
N ARG A 29 -17.92 0.34 2.48
CA ARG A 29 -16.86 1.35 2.65
C ARG A 29 -16.43 1.49 4.10
N LYS A 30 -17.38 1.68 5.03
CA LYS A 30 -17.09 1.77 6.47
C LYS A 30 -16.39 0.51 7.00
N LYS A 31 -16.73 -0.67 6.48
CA LYS A 31 -16.06 -1.93 6.85
C LYS A 31 -14.61 -1.94 6.36
N GLY A 32 -14.35 -1.53 5.12
CA GLY A 32 -13.00 -1.38 4.56
C GLY A 32 -12.15 -0.38 5.36
N GLU A 33 -12.69 0.82 5.61
CA GLU A 33 -12.01 1.84 6.42
C GLU A 33 -11.67 1.34 7.84
N ARG A 34 -12.57 0.59 8.48
CA ARG A 34 -12.30 -0.02 9.79
C ARG A 34 -11.17 -1.05 9.72
N GLY A 35 -11.13 -1.87 8.67
CA GLY A 35 -10.06 -2.85 8.46
C GLY A 35 -8.70 -2.18 8.30
N VAL A 36 -8.61 -1.15 7.45
CA VAL A 36 -7.39 -0.36 7.24
C VAL A 36 -6.96 0.33 8.54
N LYS A 37 -7.90 0.95 9.27
CA LYS A 37 -7.60 1.59 10.57
C LYS A 37 -7.11 0.59 11.61
N ALA A 38 -7.70 -0.60 11.68
CA ALA A 38 -7.26 -1.65 12.59
C ALA A 38 -5.83 -2.10 12.25
N ASN A 39 -5.54 -2.36 10.97
CA ASN A 39 -4.19 -2.72 10.52
C ASN A 39 -3.16 -1.62 10.83
N ALA A 40 -3.53 -0.34 10.62
CA ALA A 40 -2.68 0.80 10.96
C ALA A 40 -2.46 0.96 12.47
N ALA A 41 -3.44 0.57 13.30
CA ALA A 41 -3.31 0.57 14.76
C ALA A 41 -2.35 -0.52 15.26
N CYS A 42 -2.25 -1.65 14.54
CA CYS A 42 -1.34 -2.75 14.86
C CYS A 42 0.15 -2.44 14.60
N LEU A 43 0.46 -1.30 13.96
CA LEU A 43 1.84 -0.93 13.68
C LEU A 43 2.53 -0.33 14.90
N SER A 44 3.78 -0.70 15.13
CA SER A 44 4.67 -0.03 16.09
C SER A 44 5.17 1.31 15.50
N LYS A 45 5.90 2.11 16.31
CA LYS A 45 6.54 3.34 15.78
C LYS A 45 7.60 3.01 14.74
N GLU A 46 8.34 1.93 14.96
CA GLU A 46 9.40 1.50 14.06
C GLU A 46 8.86 0.96 12.75
N GLU A 47 7.79 0.16 12.79
CA GLU A 47 7.12 -0.34 11.59
C GLU A 47 6.54 0.80 10.75
N ARG A 48 5.99 1.84 11.40
CA ARG A 48 5.57 3.07 10.71
C ARG A 48 6.74 3.82 10.09
N ARG A 49 7.89 3.89 10.77
CA ARG A 49 9.12 4.51 10.25
C ARG A 49 9.61 3.80 9.00
N VAL A 50 9.64 2.46 9.02
CA VAL A 50 10.03 1.65 7.85
C VAL A 50 9.06 1.86 6.69
N HIS A 51 7.75 1.78 6.93
CA HIS A 51 6.75 2.04 5.88
C HIS A 51 6.90 3.45 5.27
N HIS A 52 7.04 4.47 6.12
CA HIS A 52 7.24 5.84 5.66
C HIS A 52 8.52 5.99 4.83
N PHE A 53 9.62 5.37 5.26
CA PHE A 53 10.86 5.36 4.50
C PHE A 53 10.67 4.72 3.12
N ILE A 54 10.01 3.56 3.04
CA ILE A 54 9.73 2.86 1.77
C ILE A 54 8.98 3.79 0.82
N VAL A 55 7.87 4.38 1.27
CA VAL A 55 7.04 5.26 0.44
C VAL A 55 7.83 6.45 -0.10
N MET A 56 8.62 7.11 0.76
CA MET A 56 9.44 8.25 0.35
C MET A 56 10.57 7.84 -0.61
N LYS A 57 11.22 6.71 -0.36
CA LYS A 57 12.32 6.22 -1.20
C LYS A 57 11.81 5.78 -2.58
N MET A 58 10.65 5.12 -2.65
CA MET A 58 10.02 4.72 -3.90
C MET A 58 9.70 5.90 -4.82
N ALA A 59 9.29 7.04 -4.24
CA ALA A 59 9.00 8.24 -5.03
C ALA A 59 10.23 8.76 -5.80
N VAL A 60 11.44 8.49 -5.28
CA VAL A 60 12.71 8.99 -5.82
C VAL A 60 13.43 7.93 -6.67
N VAL A 61 13.61 6.73 -6.13
CA VAL A 61 14.51 5.71 -6.70
C VAL A 61 13.92 5.01 -7.91
N LYS A 62 12.58 4.99 -8.07
CA LYS A 62 11.85 4.34 -9.18
C LYS A 62 12.21 2.87 -9.47
N ASP A 63 12.94 2.23 -8.56
CA ASP A 63 13.26 0.81 -8.55
C ASP A 63 12.73 0.15 -7.26
N PRO A 64 12.53 -1.19 -7.25
CA PRO A 64 12.06 -1.89 -6.06
C PRO A 64 12.95 -1.65 -4.84
N ILE A 65 12.32 -1.36 -3.70
CA ILE A 65 13.05 -1.11 -2.45
C ILE A 65 13.40 -2.42 -1.76
N THR A 66 14.69 -2.66 -1.51
CA THR A 66 15.17 -3.90 -0.87
C THR A 66 15.34 -3.74 0.64
N ALA A 67 15.39 -4.87 1.35
CA ALA A 67 15.64 -4.90 2.79
C ALA A 67 17.03 -4.34 3.14
N GLU A 68 18.05 -4.62 2.33
CA GLU A 68 19.41 -4.13 2.54
C GLU A 68 19.46 -2.60 2.44
N LEU A 69 18.76 -2.01 1.47
CA LEU A 69 18.68 -0.56 1.31
C LEU A 69 18.05 0.10 2.54
N ILE A 70 16.94 -0.47 3.04
CA ILE A 70 16.26 0.02 4.23
C ILE A 70 17.15 -0.11 5.47
N ALA A 71 17.80 -1.26 5.64
CA ALA A 71 18.69 -1.54 6.77
C ALA A 71 19.84 -0.54 6.82
N ASN A 72 20.51 -0.32 5.68
CA ASN A 72 21.64 0.60 5.58
C ASN A 72 21.23 2.05 5.88
N GLU A 73 20.14 2.52 5.29
CA GLU A 73 19.72 3.93 5.39
C GLU A 73 19.07 4.27 6.73
N LEU A 74 18.40 3.30 7.36
CA LEU A 74 17.79 3.50 8.69
C LEU A 74 18.72 3.12 9.84
N GLY A 75 19.88 2.52 9.56
CA GLY A 75 20.82 2.01 10.55
C GLY A 75 20.24 0.84 11.35
N MET A 76 19.48 -0.03 10.70
CA MET A 76 18.78 -1.16 11.31
C MET A 76 19.45 -2.49 10.95
N GLN A 77 19.24 -3.52 11.78
CA GLN A 77 19.68 -4.87 11.44
C GLN A 77 18.82 -5.45 10.32
N ASN A 78 19.42 -6.17 9.38
CA ASN A 78 18.72 -6.69 8.21
C ASN A 78 17.59 -7.67 8.61
N ASP A 79 17.84 -8.55 9.58
CA ASP A 79 16.83 -9.49 10.08
C ASP A 79 15.59 -8.78 10.66
N GLN A 80 15.80 -7.67 11.37
CA GLN A 80 14.74 -6.85 11.93
C GLN A 80 13.91 -6.19 10.82
N VAL A 81 14.58 -5.67 9.78
CA VAL A 81 13.91 -5.10 8.61
C VAL A 81 13.08 -6.16 7.89
N HIS A 82 13.63 -7.37 7.67
CA HIS A 82 12.89 -8.47 7.06
C HIS A 82 11.63 -8.85 7.85
N GLN A 83 11.72 -8.90 9.19
CA GLN A 83 10.54 -9.16 10.04
C GLN A 83 9.47 -8.08 9.87
N ILE A 84 9.87 -6.81 9.82
CA ILE A 84 8.95 -5.69 9.61
C ILE A 84 8.31 -5.76 8.23
N ILE A 85 9.09 -5.98 7.17
CA ILE A 85 8.59 -6.14 5.80
C ILE A 85 7.57 -7.27 5.74
N ASN A 86 7.90 -8.44 6.27
CA ASN A 86 6.99 -9.59 6.29
C ASN A 86 5.69 -9.26 7.05
N LYS A 87 5.75 -8.52 8.15
CA LYS A 87 4.55 -8.07 8.86
C LYS A 87 3.71 -7.10 8.03
N LEU A 88 4.34 -6.09 7.41
CA LEU A 88 3.66 -5.10 6.58
C LEU A 88 2.95 -5.74 5.37
N GLU A 89 3.61 -6.71 4.73
CA GLU A 89 3.05 -7.48 3.61
C GLU A 89 1.89 -8.38 4.05
N ASN A 90 2.02 -9.06 5.20
CA ASN A 90 0.96 -9.92 5.75
C ASN A 90 -0.32 -9.15 6.10
N LEU A 91 -0.23 -7.85 6.41
CA LEU A 91 -1.39 -6.98 6.62
C LEU A 91 -2.10 -6.61 5.31
N LYS A 92 -1.51 -6.89 4.14
CA LYS A 92 -2.08 -6.70 2.78
C LYS A 92 -2.59 -5.29 2.48
N THR A 93 -2.15 -4.32 3.28
CA THR A 93 -2.62 -2.94 3.25
C THR A 93 -1.48 -1.99 2.88
N PHE A 94 -0.25 -2.33 3.26
CA PHE A 94 0.87 -1.39 3.26
C PHE A 94 1.84 -1.63 2.12
N ILE A 95 2.27 -2.87 1.90
CA ILE A 95 3.26 -3.20 0.87
C ILE A 95 2.94 -4.51 0.17
N TYR A 96 3.54 -4.70 -1.00
CA TYR A 96 3.50 -5.90 -1.80
C TYR A 96 4.84 -6.06 -2.54
N ARG A 97 5.26 -7.32 -2.71
CA ARG A 97 6.45 -7.73 -3.47
C ARG A 97 6.01 -8.70 -4.54
N ASP A 98 6.25 -8.39 -5.80
CA ASP A 98 5.93 -9.29 -6.92
C ASP A 98 6.84 -10.53 -6.96
N ASP A 99 8.14 -10.34 -6.75
CA ASP A 99 9.17 -11.38 -6.81
C ASP A 99 9.59 -11.92 -5.43
N GLY A 100 8.98 -11.37 -4.37
CA GLY A 100 9.29 -11.70 -2.97
C GLY A 100 10.59 -11.08 -2.43
N LYS A 101 11.34 -10.35 -3.24
CA LYS A 101 12.63 -9.74 -2.87
C LYS A 101 12.50 -8.23 -2.68
N GLY A 102 12.01 -7.54 -3.71
CA GLY A 102 11.90 -6.08 -3.74
C GLY A 102 10.47 -5.59 -3.52
N ILE A 103 10.31 -4.46 -2.85
CA ILE A 103 9.00 -3.81 -2.67
C ILE A 103 8.75 -2.94 -3.90
N ASN A 104 7.88 -3.42 -4.79
CA ASN A 104 7.47 -2.72 -6.01
C ASN A 104 6.15 -1.95 -5.85
N TRP A 105 5.43 -2.18 -4.75
CA TRP A 105 4.19 -1.50 -4.41
C TRP A 105 4.12 -1.21 -2.90
N ALA A 106 3.81 0.03 -2.53
CA ALA A 106 3.61 0.44 -1.15
C ALA A 106 2.60 1.58 -1.07
N TYR A 107 1.47 1.41 -0.39
CA TYR A 107 0.39 2.39 -0.40
C TYR A 107 0.86 3.80 0.05
N PRO A 108 0.63 4.86 -0.75
CA PRO A 108 -0.21 4.93 -1.96
C PRO A 108 0.55 4.85 -3.30
N LEU A 109 1.81 4.41 -3.31
CA LEU A 109 2.69 4.34 -4.49
C LEU A 109 2.75 2.95 -5.14
N SER A 110 2.82 2.96 -6.47
CA SER A 110 3.14 1.81 -7.30
C SER A 110 4.27 2.16 -8.28
N LEU A 111 5.19 1.23 -8.49
CA LEU A 111 6.15 1.30 -9.61
C LEU A 111 5.51 0.88 -10.93
N GLU A 112 4.46 0.05 -10.87
CA GLU A 112 3.71 -0.37 -12.06
C GLU A 112 2.80 0.75 -12.55
N ASN A 113 2.64 0.85 -13.87
CA ASN A 113 1.74 1.81 -14.49
C ASN A 113 0.27 1.41 -14.25
N THR A 114 -0.36 2.00 -13.25
CA THR A 114 -1.78 1.80 -12.94
C THR A 114 -2.73 2.66 -13.78
N GLY A 115 -2.18 3.54 -14.64
CA GLY A 115 -2.94 4.56 -15.36
C GLY A 115 -3.32 5.79 -14.54
N PHE A 116 -3.07 5.78 -13.22
CA PHE A 116 -3.35 6.89 -12.32
C PHE A 116 -2.03 7.54 -11.87
N ARG A 117 -1.67 8.67 -12.48
CA ARG A 117 -0.44 9.39 -12.13
C ARG A 117 -0.71 10.41 -11.02
N MET A 118 0.20 10.47 -10.06
CA MET A 118 0.22 11.43 -8.97
C MET A 118 1.54 12.19 -8.94
N THR A 119 1.53 13.36 -8.31
CA THR A 119 2.71 14.20 -8.09
C THR A 119 2.87 14.40 -6.59
N ALA A 120 4.04 14.05 -6.05
CA ALA A 120 4.41 14.36 -4.68
C ALA A 120 4.55 15.86 -4.48
N SER A 121 4.44 16.35 -3.24
CA SER A 121 4.69 17.76 -2.93
C SER A 121 6.10 18.23 -3.30
N SER A 122 7.05 17.31 -3.38
CA SER A 122 8.44 17.53 -3.80
C SER A 122 8.63 17.53 -5.34
N GLY A 123 7.57 17.21 -6.10
CA GLY A 123 7.55 17.30 -7.56
C GLY A 123 7.75 15.97 -8.29
N GLU A 124 8.15 14.90 -7.60
CA GLU A 124 8.30 13.57 -8.21
C GLU A 124 6.94 13.01 -8.64
N GLN A 125 6.91 12.37 -9.81
CA GLN A 125 5.73 11.70 -10.34
C GLN A 125 5.80 10.19 -10.10
N PHE A 126 4.69 9.62 -9.66
CA PHE A 126 4.52 8.19 -9.39
C PHE A 126 3.13 7.71 -9.79
N PHE A 127 2.92 6.39 -9.83
CA PHE A 127 1.61 5.80 -10.07
C PHE A 127 0.90 5.49 -8.74
N ALA A 128 -0.40 5.73 -8.68
CA ALA A 128 -1.20 5.42 -7.51
C ALA A 128 -1.41 3.91 -7.39
N ALA A 129 -1.27 3.41 -6.16
CA ALA A 129 -1.49 2.05 -5.71
C ALA A 129 -2.97 1.60 -5.74
#